data_AF-F2Z438-F1
#
_entry.id   AF-F2Z438-F1
#
_cell.length_a   1.000
_cell.length_b   1.000
_cell.length_c   1.000
_cell.angle_alpha   90.00
_cell.angle_beta   90.00
_cell.angle_gamma   90.00
#
_symmetry.space_group_name_H-M   'P 1'
#
loop_
_entity.id
_entity.type
_entity.pdbx_description
1 polymer ?
#
loop_
_entity_poly.entity_id
_entity_poly.type
_entity_poly.pdbx_seq_one_letter_code
_entity_poly.pdbx_strand_id
1 'polypeptide(L)'
;MNPCSQKMGKKSRVKTQKSGTGATATVSPKEILNLTSELLQKCSSPAPSPGKEWEEYTQIRALVEKIRKKQKGLSVTFDGKREDYFPDLMKWASENGASVEGFEMVNFKEEGFGLRATRDIKAEELFLWVPRKLLMTVESAKNSVLGPLYSQDRI
;
A
#
# COMPACT_ATOMS: atom_id res chain seq x y z
N MET A 1 -4.65 69.85 -37.10
CA MET A 1 -3.32 70.48 -37.03
C MET A 1 -2.43 69.66 -36.11
N ASN A 2 -1.49 68.94 -36.72
CA ASN A 2 -0.13 68.55 -36.32
C ASN A 2 0.27 68.14 -34.87
N PRO A 3 1.33 67.30 -34.76
CA PRO A 3 1.35 66.11 -33.90
C PRO A 3 2.46 66.15 -32.85
N CYS A 4 2.56 65.14 -31.98
CA CYS A 4 3.82 64.88 -31.28
C CYS A 4 4.12 63.39 -31.14
N SER A 5 5.14 62.97 -31.90
CA SER A 5 5.89 61.73 -31.83
C SER A 5 6.69 61.65 -30.52
N GLN A 6 6.89 60.45 -29.95
CA GLN A 6 8.23 59.83 -29.83
C GLN A 6 8.25 58.54 -28.96
N LYS A 7 8.88 57.52 -29.58
CA LYS A 7 9.89 56.58 -29.07
C LYS A 7 9.51 55.37 -28.19
N MET A 8 9.91 54.22 -28.74
CA MET A 8 10.02 52.91 -28.12
C MET A 8 10.82 52.91 -26.81
N GLY A 9 10.31 52.18 -25.81
CA GLY A 9 11.08 51.70 -24.66
C GLY A 9 10.91 50.19 -24.52
N LYS A 10 11.90 49.42 -24.97
CA LYS A 10 12.05 47.99 -24.64
C LYS A 10 12.15 47.84 -23.13
N LYS A 11 11.20 47.17 -22.47
CA LYS A 11 11.39 46.67 -21.09
C LYS A 11 11.15 45.16 -21.04
N SER A 12 12.29 44.51 -20.85
CA SER A 12 12.55 43.08 -20.70
C SER A 12 11.49 42.28 -19.97
N ARG A 13 11.08 41.18 -20.61
CA ARG A 13 10.42 40.05 -19.97
C ARG A 13 11.45 39.36 -19.07
N VAL A 14 11.45 39.70 -17.77
CA VAL A 14 12.24 38.98 -16.77
C VAL A 14 11.71 37.56 -16.68
N LYS A 15 12.56 36.62 -17.10
CA LYS A 15 12.35 35.18 -17.07
C LYS A 15 12.62 34.72 -15.64
N THR A 16 11.60 34.67 -14.80
CA THR A 16 11.71 34.08 -13.47
C THR A 16 11.81 32.56 -13.61
N GLN A 17 13.02 32.04 -13.77
CA GLN A 17 13.34 30.64 -13.52
C GLN A 17 13.18 30.41 -12.02
N LYS A 18 12.02 29.86 -11.61
CA LYS A 18 11.94 29.12 -10.35
C LYS A 18 12.53 27.73 -10.61
N SER A 19 13.70 27.49 -10.04
CA SER A 19 14.26 26.17 -9.77
C SER A 19 13.29 25.42 -8.87
N GLY A 20 12.33 24.72 -9.50
CA GLY A 20 11.43 23.79 -8.86
C GLY A 20 12.00 22.39 -8.98
N THR A 21 12.30 21.79 -7.84
CA THR A 21 12.60 20.39 -7.58
C THR A 21 11.79 19.46 -8.50
N GLY A 22 12.47 18.45 -9.06
CA GLY A 22 11.97 17.59 -10.14
C GLY A 22 10.49 17.23 -10.03
N ALA A 23 9.71 17.74 -10.98
CA ALA A 23 8.38 17.24 -11.24
C ALA A 23 8.51 15.75 -11.60
N THR A 24 8.10 14.87 -10.70
CA THR A 24 7.73 13.51 -11.08
C THR A 24 6.63 13.67 -12.12
N ALA A 25 6.96 13.37 -13.39
CA ALA A 25 5.98 13.37 -14.46
C ALA A 25 4.78 12.55 -13.98
N THR A 26 3.61 13.20 -13.92
CA THR A 26 2.37 12.54 -13.55
C THR A 26 2.16 11.36 -14.49
N VAL A 27 2.37 10.15 -14.00
CA VAL A 27 2.27 8.95 -14.82
C VAL A 27 0.85 8.86 -15.35
N SER A 28 0.70 8.72 -16.66
CA SER A 28 -0.63 8.68 -17.26
C SER A 28 -1.33 7.38 -16.86
N PRO A 29 -2.63 7.40 -16.50
CA PRO A 29 -3.38 6.19 -16.22
C PRO A 29 -3.31 5.16 -17.36
N LYS A 30 -3.27 5.64 -18.62
CA LYS A 30 -3.11 4.82 -19.82
C LYS A 30 -1.78 4.05 -19.84
N GLU A 31 -0.69 4.68 -19.40
CA GLU A 31 0.62 4.03 -19.34
C GLU A 31 0.64 2.91 -18.30
N ILE A 32 0.08 3.13 -17.11
CA ILE A 32 -0.04 2.06 -16.10
C ILE A 32 -0.90 0.92 -16.63
N LEU A 33 -2.03 1.23 -17.25
CA LEU A 33 -2.92 0.20 -17.82
C LEU A 33 -2.18 -0.68 -18.85
N ASN A 34 -1.44 -0.06 -19.77
CA ASN A 34 -0.64 -0.79 -20.76
C ASN A 34 0.40 -1.72 -20.11
N LEU A 35 1.10 -1.24 -19.08
CA LEU A 35 2.09 -2.05 -18.35
C LEU A 35 1.43 -3.20 -17.57
N THR A 36 0.25 -2.97 -16.98
CA THR A 36 -0.50 -4.04 -16.30
C THR A 36 -1.03 -5.08 -17.28
N SER A 37 -1.43 -4.69 -18.49
CA SER A 37 -1.81 -5.62 -19.55
C SER A 37 -0.64 -6.48 -20.02
N GLU A 38 0.54 -5.87 -20.21
CA GLU A 38 1.78 -6.59 -20.53
C GLU A 38 2.16 -7.59 -19.42
N LEU A 39 2.07 -7.17 -18.16
CA LEU A 39 2.34 -8.03 -17.01
C LEU A 39 1.37 -9.20 -16.92
N LEU A 40 0.06 -8.95 -17.09
CA LEU A 40 -0.95 -10.00 -17.08
C LEU A 40 -0.67 -11.03 -18.17
N GLN A 41 -0.42 -10.59 -19.41
CA GLN A 41 -0.10 -11.49 -20.52
C GLN A 41 1.16 -12.33 -20.23
N LYS A 42 2.20 -11.70 -19.67
CA LYS A 42 3.45 -12.39 -19.34
C LYS A 42 3.24 -13.46 -18.27
N CYS A 43 2.49 -13.16 -17.21
CA CYS A 43 2.21 -14.09 -16.10
C CYS A 43 1.16 -15.16 -16.45
N SER A 44 0.35 -14.96 -17.49
CA SER A 44 -0.63 -15.94 -17.97
C SER A 44 -0.08 -16.85 -19.08
N SER A 45 1.20 -16.71 -19.44
CA SER A 45 1.85 -17.61 -20.40
C SER A 45 2.06 -19.01 -19.80
N PRO A 46 2.08 -20.09 -20.61
CA PRO A 46 2.40 -21.42 -20.12
C PRO A 46 3.76 -21.46 -19.42
N ALA A 47 3.90 -22.33 -18.42
CA ALA A 47 5.16 -22.48 -17.70
C ALA A 47 6.32 -22.73 -18.68
N PRO A 48 7.42 -21.98 -18.57
CA PRO A 48 8.59 -22.20 -19.41
C PRO A 48 9.24 -23.54 -19.04
N SER A 49 10.16 -24.00 -19.89
CA SER A 49 11.04 -25.11 -19.50
C SER A 49 11.77 -24.77 -18.19
N PRO A 50 12.02 -25.73 -17.28
CA PRO A 50 12.68 -25.46 -15.99
C PRO A 50 13.98 -24.64 -16.11
N GLY A 51 14.78 -24.87 -17.15
CA GLY A 51 16.01 -24.11 -17.42
C GLY A 51 15.82 -22.63 -17.78
N LYS A 52 14.58 -22.17 -17.98
CA LYS A 52 14.21 -20.79 -18.33
C LYS A 52 13.36 -20.09 -17.26
N GLU A 53 13.00 -20.79 -16.18
CA GLU A 53 12.19 -20.21 -15.09
C GLU A 53 12.87 -19.00 -14.45
N TRP A 54 14.19 -19.04 -14.25
CA TRP A 54 14.93 -17.89 -13.73
C TRP A 54 14.89 -16.71 -14.69
N GLU A 55 15.05 -16.96 -16.00
CA GLU A 55 14.99 -15.91 -17.01
C GLU A 55 13.61 -15.25 -17.01
N GLU A 56 12.54 -16.05 -17.00
CA GLU A 56 11.17 -15.56 -16.90
C GLU A 56 10.93 -14.79 -15.59
N TYR A 57 11.39 -15.31 -14.45
CA TYR A 57 11.32 -14.63 -13.16
C TYR A 57 11.95 -13.24 -13.22
N THR A 58 13.15 -13.12 -13.81
CA THR A 58 13.82 -11.81 -13.94
C THR A 58 13.07 -10.86 -14.85
N GLN A 59 12.47 -11.35 -15.95
CA GLN A 59 11.63 -10.56 -16.85
C GLN A 59 10.37 -10.04 -16.14
N ILE A 60 9.66 -10.91 -15.40
CA ILE A 60 8.48 -10.53 -14.61
C ILE A 60 8.86 -9.52 -13.53
N ARG A 61 9.94 -9.76 -12.78
CA ARG A 61 10.42 -8.84 -11.73
C ARG A 61 10.78 -7.47 -12.29
N ALA A 62 11.38 -7.41 -13.48
CA ALA A 62 11.70 -6.15 -14.14
C ALA A 62 10.43 -5.34 -14.49
N LEU A 63 9.37 -6.00 -14.98
CA LEU A 63 8.07 -5.38 -15.24
C LEU A 63 7.41 -4.89 -13.95
N VAL A 64 7.40 -5.70 -12.90
CA VAL A 64 6.86 -5.33 -11.58
C VAL A 64 7.56 -4.10 -11.02
N GLU A 65 8.90 -4.05 -11.06
CA GLU A 65 9.65 -2.89 -10.58
C GLU A 65 9.44 -1.64 -11.44
N LYS A 66 9.26 -1.80 -12.76
CA LYS A 66 8.92 -0.69 -13.66
C LYS A 66 7.56 -0.07 -13.31
N ILE A 67 6.56 -0.89 -13.00
CA ILE A 67 5.23 -0.44 -12.53
C ILE A 67 5.35 0.20 -11.14
N ARG A 68 6.02 -0.46 -10.20
CA ARG A 68 6.16 0.00 -8.81
C ARG A 68 6.84 1.37 -8.72
N LYS A 69 7.90 1.62 -9.49
CA LYS A 69 8.60 2.92 -9.55
C LYS A 69 7.75 4.06 -10.13
N LYS A 70 6.70 3.72 -10.88
CA LYS A 70 5.73 4.68 -11.43
C LYS A 70 4.52 4.90 -10.49
N GLN A 71 4.35 4.06 -9.49
CA GLN A 71 3.32 4.18 -8.47
C GLN A 71 3.86 4.88 -7.20
N LYS A 72 2.96 5.24 -6.29
CA LYS A 72 3.29 5.99 -5.07
C LYS A 72 3.56 5.10 -3.84
N GLY A 73 3.73 3.79 -4.04
CA GLY A 73 3.79 2.83 -2.92
C GLY A 73 2.39 2.50 -2.40
N LEU A 74 2.23 2.44 -1.07
CA LEU A 74 0.93 2.21 -0.44
C LEU A 74 -0.03 3.38 -0.73
N SER A 75 -1.26 3.08 -1.14
CA SER A 75 -2.27 4.09 -1.46
C SER A 75 -2.76 4.85 -0.22
N VAL A 76 -2.79 4.17 0.93
CA VAL A 76 -3.16 4.73 2.23
C VAL A 76 -2.02 4.44 3.19
N THR A 77 -1.54 5.49 3.85
CA THR A 77 -0.58 5.43 4.94
C THR A 77 -1.24 6.07 6.17
N PHE A 78 -0.95 5.53 7.35
CA PHE A 78 -1.42 6.11 8.59
C PHE A 78 -0.32 7.01 9.16
N ASP A 79 -0.72 8.14 9.76
CA ASP A 79 0.19 8.96 10.54
C ASP A 79 0.61 8.19 11.80
N GLY A 80 1.75 8.50 12.41
CA GLY A 80 2.23 7.77 13.59
C GLY A 80 2.84 6.40 13.29
N LYS A 81 3.25 5.72 14.35
CA LYS A 81 3.96 4.44 14.30
C LYS A 81 3.00 3.29 14.58
N ARG A 82 3.42 2.07 14.22
CA ARG A 82 2.62 0.86 14.42
C ARG A 82 2.18 0.70 15.89
N GLU A 83 3.08 0.99 16.82
CA GLU A 83 2.83 0.87 18.25
C GLU A 83 1.83 1.87 18.82
N ASP A 84 1.64 3.01 18.15
CA ASP A 84 0.67 4.04 18.58
C ASP A 84 -0.77 3.53 18.45
N TYR A 85 -1.01 2.51 17.60
CA TYR A 85 -2.33 1.93 17.34
C TYR A 85 -2.65 0.69 18.18
N PHE A 86 -1.69 0.16 18.95
CA PHE A 86 -1.92 -1.00 19.80
C PHE A 86 -2.93 -0.76 20.94
N PRO A 87 -2.97 0.41 21.60
CA PRO A 87 -4.01 0.71 22.59
C PRO A 87 -5.42 0.64 21.99
N ASP A 88 -5.61 1.15 20.78
CA ASP A 88 -6.90 1.11 20.09
C ASP A 88 -7.29 -0.32 19.69
N LEU A 89 -6.32 -1.13 19.25
CA LEU A 89 -6.54 -2.56 19.00
C LEU A 89 -7.03 -3.28 20.26
N MET A 90 -6.40 -3.02 21.42
CA MET A 90 -6.80 -3.63 22.68
C MET A 90 -8.16 -3.17 23.15
N LYS A 91 -8.46 -1.87 23.04
CA LYS A 91 -9.78 -1.33 23.36
C LYS A 91 -10.86 -1.97 22.49
N TRP A 92 -10.66 -1.98 21.17
CA TRP A 92 -11.61 -2.58 20.22
C TRP A 92 -11.81 -4.09 20.47
N ALA A 93 -10.74 -4.83 20.74
CA ALA A 93 -10.81 -6.26 21.03
C ALA A 93 -11.57 -6.53 22.34
N SER A 94 -11.31 -5.74 23.38
CA SER A 94 -11.98 -5.81 24.68
C SER A 94 -13.48 -5.54 24.58
N GLU A 95 -13.87 -4.46 23.90
CA GLU A 95 -15.27 -4.10 23.63
C GLU A 95 -16.04 -5.22 22.90
N ASN A 96 -15.31 -6.10 22.23
CA ASN A 96 -15.84 -7.21 21.47
C ASN A 96 -15.69 -8.57 22.14
N GLY A 97 -15.21 -8.61 23.39
CA GLY A 97 -15.17 -9.82 24.22
C GLY A 97 -13.95 -10.71 24.01
N ALA A 98 -12.87 -10.19 23.39
CA ALA A 98 -11.59 -10.89 23.38
C ALA A 98 -10.82 -10.70 24.69
N SER A 99 -9.94 -11.65 24.99
CA SER A 99 -8.94 -11.51 26.05
C SER A 99 -7.92 -10.43 25.69
N VAL A 100 -7.68 -9.47 26.60
CA VAL A 100 -6.72 -8.36 26.40
C VAL A 100 -5.78 -8.18 27.59
N GLU A 101 -5.79 -9.12 28.53
CA GLU A 101 -5.00 -9.06 29.77
C GLU A 101 -3.96 -10.19 29.83
N GLY A 102 -2.92 -10.00 30.65
CA GLY A 102 -1.87 -10.98 30.85
C GLY A 102 -0.77 -10.98 29.79
N PHE A 103 -0.83 -10.06 28.82
CA PHE A 103 0.20 -9.86 27.82
C PHE A 103 0.29 -8.40 27.35
N GLU A 104 1.39 -8.06 26.69
CA GLU A 104 1.66 -6.75 26.08
C GLU A 104 2.35 -6.91 24.72
N MET A 105 2.27 -5.89 23.86
CA MET A 105 2.94 -5.89 22.56
C MET A 105 4.36 -5.37 22.70
N VAL A 106 5.34 -6.17 22.25
CA VAL A 106 6.76 -5.82 22.30
C VAL A 106 7.37 -6.03 20.92
N ASN A 107 8.26 -5.12 20.50
CA ASN A 107 9.07 -5.31 19.29
C ASN A 107 10.34 -6.08 19.65
N PHE A 108 10.34 -7.39 19.39
CA PHE A 108 11.50 -8.25 19.57
C PHE A 108 12.48 -8.08 18.40
N LYS A 109 13.77 -8.20 18.70
CA LYS A 109 14.82 -8.00 17.70
C LYS A 109 14.79 -9.07 16.60
N GLU A 110 14.46 -10.31 16.94
CA GLU A 110 14.54 -11.45 16.03
C GLU A 110 13.25 -11.67 15.24
N GLU A 111 12.08 -11.55 15.90
CA GLU A 111 10.77 -11.87 15.32
C GLU A 111 9.93 -10.64 14.94
N GLY A 112 10.36 -9.44 15.35
CA GLY A 112 9.56 -8.22 15.25
C GLY A 112 8.50 -8.12 16.36
N PHE A 113 7.35 -7.51 16.07
CA PHE A 113 6.28 -7.38 17.08
C PHE A 113 5.65 -8.72 17.45
N GLY A 114 5.62 -9.02 18.75
CA GLY A 114 4.94 -10.19 19.32
C GLY A 114 4.29 -9.88 20.68
N LEU A 115 3.70 -10.90 21.29
CA LEU A 115 3.08 -10.80 22.62
C LEU A 115 4.07 -11.28 23.68
N ARG A 116 4.31 -10.46 24.70
CA ARG A 116 5.06 -10.82 25.90
C ARG A 116 4.09 -11.03 27.06
N ALA A 117 4.20 -12.12 27.79
CA ALA A 117 3.40 -12.34 28.99
C ALA A 117 3.76 -11.30 30.07
N THR A 118 2.75 -10.71 30.73
CA THR A 118 2.92 -9.78 31.87
C THR A 118 2.68 -10.45 33.22
N ARG A 119 2.37 -11.74 33.19
CA ARG A 119 2.20 -12.65 34.33
C ARG A 119 2.68 -14.04 33.91
N ASP A 120 2.87 -14.92 34.87
CA ASP A 120 3.11 -16.32 34.56
C ASP A 120 1.86 -16.94 33.88
N ILE A 121 2.09 -17.70 32.81
CA ILE A 121 1.08 -18.44 32.06
C ILE A 121 1.50 -19.90 32.08
N LYS A 122 0.62 -20.79 32.56
CA LYS A 122 0.92 -22.22 32.62
C LYS A 122 0.75 -22.86 31.26
N ALA A 123 1.46 -23.96 31.03
CA ALA A 123 1.17 -24.84 29.90
C ALA A 123 -0.31 -25.27 29.97
N GLU A 124 -0.96 -25.34 28.82
CA GLU A 124 -2.39 -25.68 28.65
C GLU A 124 -3.38 -24.65 29.22
N GLU A 125 -2.92 -23.52 29.76
CA GLU A 125 -3.80 -22.43 30.19
C GLU A 125 -4.44 -21.74 28.97
N LEU A 126 -5.77 -21.66 28.95
CA LEU A 126 -6.49 -20.82 27.98
C LEU A 126 -6.33 -19.34 28.36
N PHE A 127 -5.24 -18.73 27.92
CA PHE A 127 -4.94 -17.31 28.22
C PHE A 127 -5.40 -16.34 27.12
N LEU A 128 -5.75 -16.85 25.92
CA LEU A 128 -6.14 -16.03 24.78
C LEU A 128 -7.36 -16.60 24.05
N TRP A 129 -8.39 -15.79 23.84
CA TRP A 129 -9.55 -16.11 23.01
C TRP A 129 -10.01 -14.91 22.18
N VAL A 130 -10.49 -15.18 20.97
CA VAL A 130 -10.93 -14.16 20.01
C VAL A 130 -12.30 -14.55 19.45
N PRO A 131 -13.38 -13.81 19.79
CA PRO A 131 -14.70 -14.05 19.21
C PRO A 131 -14.72 -13.90 17.68
N ARG A 132 -15.51 -14.72 16.98
CA ARG A 132 -15.60 -14.74 15.51
C ARG A 132 -15.89 -13.37 14.89
N LYS A 133 -16.66 -12.50 15.57
CA LYS A 133 -16.99 -11.16 15.06
C LYS A 133 -15.78 -10.23 14.86
N LEU A 134 -14.63 -10.54 15.47
CA LEU A 134 -13.39 -9.81 15.30
C LEU A 134 -12.57 -10.28 14.09
N LEU A 135 -12.93 -11.42 13.49
CA LEU A 135 -12.22 -11.97 12.35
C LEU A 135 -12.70 -11.31 11.05
N MET A 136 -11.75 -11.07 10.16
CA MET A 136 -12.05 -10.81 8.75
C MET A 136 -12.09 -12.17 8.02
N THR A 137 -13.28 -12.57 7.55
CA THR A 137 -13.52 -13.85 6.89
C THR A 137 -13.98 -13.66 5.44
N VAL A 138 -14.05 -14.76 4.67
CA VAL A 138 -14.68 -14.74 3.34
C VAL A 138 -16.15 -14.29 3.43
N GLU A 139 -16.85 -14.66 4.50
CA GLU A 139 -18.24 -14.25 4.72
C GLU A 139 -18.33 -12.73 4.95
N SER A 140 -17.45 -12.17 5.79
CA SER A 140 -17.44 -10.71 6.01
C SER A 140 -17.02 -9.95 4.76
N ALA A 141 -16.14 -10.51 3.93
CA ALA A 141 -15.76 -9.92 2.64
C ALA A 141 -16.93 -9.87 1.64
N LYS A 142 -17.69 -10.96 1.52
CA LYS A 142 -18.92 -11.02 0.69
C LYS A 142 -19.97 -9.99 1.12
N ASN A 143 -20.05 -9.73 2.42
CA ASN A 143 -21.00 -8.79 3.02
C ASN A 143 -20.44 -7.35 3.12
N SER A 144 -19.24 -7.08 2.58
CA SER A 144 -18.62 -5.76 2.58
C SER A 144 -18.91 -4.98 1.30
N VAL A 145 -18.30 -3.79 1.17
CA VAL A 145 -18.29 -3.02 -0.09
C VAL A 145 -17.73 -3.81 -1.29
N LEU A 146 -16.94 -4.86 -1.04
CA LEU A 146 -16.42 -5.76 -2.09
C LEU A 146 -17.47 -6.73 -2.63
N GLY A 147 -18.59 -6.94 -1.93
CA GLY A 147 -19.61 -7.94 -2.25
C GLY A 147 -20.12 -7.92 -3.70
N PRO A 148 -20.44 -6.76 -4.29
CA PRO A 148 -20.88 -6.68 -5.69
C PRO A 148 -19.83 -7.15 -6.69
N LEU A 149 -18.54 -6.88 -6.44
CA LEU A 149 -17.47 -7.36 -7.30
C LEU A 149 -17.25 -8.86 -7.10
N TYR A 150 -17.30 -9.33 -5.85
CA TYR A 150 -17.15 -10.73 -5.51
C TYR A 150 -18.17 -11.62 -6.24
N SER A 151 -19.42 -11.19 -6.41
CA SER A 151 -20.45 -11.98 -7.09
C SER A 151 -20.33 -12.00 -8.62
N GLN A 152 -19.57 -11.07 -9.19
CA GLN A 152 -19.40 -10.92 -10.63
C GLN A 152 -18.09 -11.53 -11.13
N ASP A 153 -17.03 -11.41 -10.35
CA ASP A 153 -15.72 -11.92 -10.70
C ASP A 153 -15.73 -13.45 -10.61
N ARG A 154 -15.60 -14.10 -11.78
CA ARG A 154 -15.53 -15.55 -11.88
C ARG A 154 -14.09 -15.98 -11.62
N ILE A 155 -13.73 -16.04 -10.34
CA ILE A 155 -12.48 -16.62 -9.86
C ILE A 155 -12.61 -18.15 -9.84
#